data_AF-A0A7W0K881-F1
#
_entry.id   AF-A0A7W0K881-F1
#
_cell.length_a   1.000
_cell.length_b   1.000
_cell.length_c   1.000
_cell.angle_alpha   90.00
_cell.angle_beta   90.00
_cell.angle_gamma   90.00
#
_symmetry.space_group_name_H-M   'P 1'
#
loop_
_entity.id
_entity.type
_entity.pdbx_description
1 polymer ?
#
loop_
_entity_poly.entity_id
_entity_poly.type
_entity_poly.pdbx_seq_one_letter_code
_entity_poly.pdbx_strand_id
1 'polypeptide(L)'
;MINWLMTLLLVVPAPQAVPLPGTQTATAVSGPTSSYKVGVQDSVKIDVFLEKELSSSFRVDADGTINYPLLGRVVVAGFTVQEIAQLLQTRLAAGFVNSPQVTVEMEQFRSRSIFIAGEVRTPGKYPLQGDVTLLEVLLLAGSVTSEASDEVVVIRPPATR
;
A
#
# COMPACT_ATOMS: atom_id res chain seq x y z
N MET A 1 0.12 -29.30 -83.52
CA MET A 1 0.38 -28.84 -82.13
C MET A 1 -0.66 -27.78 -81.82
N ILE A 2 -1.75 -28.13 -81.13
CA ILE A 2 -2.94 -27.28 -80.96
C ILE A 2 -3.34 -27.25 -79.48
N ASN A 3 -3.55 -26.03 -79.00
CA ASN A 3 -3.89 -25.61 -77.64
C ASN A 3 -5.19 -26.22 -77.11
N TRP A 4 -5.18 -26.59 -75.83
CA TRP A 4 -6.38 -26.58 -74.98
C TRP A 4 -6.25 -25.44 -73.96
N LEU A 5 -7.18 -24.48 -74.03
CA LEU A 5 -7.42 -23.50 -72.97
C LEU A 5 -8.22 -24.19 -71.85
N MET A 6 -7.65 -24.24 -70.65
CA MET A 6 -8.41 -24.47 -69.41
C MET A 6 -8.34 -23.20 -68.58
N THR A 7 -9.45 -22.47 -68.59
CA THR A 7 -9.70 -21.29 -67.75
C THR A 7 -9.82 -21.74 -66.30
N LEU A 8 -8.78 -21.51 -65.50
CA LEU A 8 -8.84 -21.71 -64.05
C LEU A 8 -9.25 -20.39 -63.38
N LEU A 9 -10.49 -20.36 -62.90
CA LEU A 9 -11.06 -19.28 -62.10
C LEU A 9 -10.35 -19.24 -60.75
N LEU A 10 -9.45 -18.27 -60.54
CA LEU A 10 -8.77 -18.09 -59.27
C LEU A 10 -9.69 -17.29 -58.33
N VAL A 11 -10.44 -18.01 -57.49
CA VAL A 11 -11.14 -17.44 -56.34
C VAL A 11 -10.09 -16.88 -55.38
N VAL A 12 -10.09 -15.57 -55.20
CA VAL A 12 -9.33 -14.89 -54.15
C VAL A 12 -10.06 -15.12 -52.82
N PRO A 13 -9.45 -15.76 -51.81
CA PRO A 13 -10.06 -15.84 -50.49
C PRO A 13 -9.98 -14.47 -49.80
N ALA A 14 -11.12 -13.99 -49.30
CA ALA A 14 -11.20 -12.76 -48.50
C ALA A 14 -10.30 -12.85 -47.25
N PRO A 15 -9.64 -11.76 -46.82
CA PRO A 15 -8.87 -11.75 -45.58
C PRO A 15 -9.81 -11.95 -44.40
N GLN A 16 -9.61 -13.04 -43.66
CA GLN A 16 -10.31 -13.25 -42.41
C GLN A 16 -9.78 -12.23 -41.40
N ALA A 17 -10.67 -11.34 -40.94
CA ALA A 17 -10.37 -10.41 -39.86
C ALA A 17 -10.06 -11.24 -38.60
N VAL A 18 -8.81 -11.16 -38.14
CA VAL A 18 -8.41 -11.72 -36.86
C VAL A 18 -9.21 -10.97 -35.78
N PRO A 19 -10.08 -11.63 -34.99
CA PRO A 19 -10.65 -10.98 -33.82
C PRO A 19 -9.49 -10.71 -32.88
N LEU A 20 -9.21 -9.42 -32.64
CA LEU A 20 -8.27 -8.99 -31.62
C LEU A 20 -8.63 -9.71 -30.32
N PRO A 21 -7.67 -10.38 -29.64
CA PRO A 21 -7.90 -10.89 -28.30
C PRO A 21 -8.40 -9.73 -27.44
N GLY A 22 -9.47 -10.03 -26.71
CA GLY A 22 -10.40 -9.07 -26.14
C GLY A 22 -9.74 -7.84 -25.52
N THR A 23 -10.46 -6.74 -25.60
CA THR A 23 -10.38 -5.64 -24.65
C THR A 23 -10.20 -6.23 -23.26
N GLN A 24 -8.95 -6.31 -22.81
CA GLN A 24 -8.62 -6.51 -21.42
C GLN A 24 -9.23 -5.29 -20.76
N THR A 25 -10.45 -5.46 -20.25
CA THR A 25 -10.93 -4.68 -19.13
C THR A 25 -9.83 -4.87 -18.12
N ALA A 26 -8.93 -3.89 -18.04
CA ALA A 26 -8.02 -3.75 -16.93
C ALA A 26 -8.95 -3.73 -15.73
N THR A 27 -9.13 -4.91 -15.13
CA THR A 27 -9.78 -5.03 -13.85
C THR A 27 -8.76 -4.37 -12.98
N ALA A 28 -8.94 -3.06 -12.74
CA ALA A 28 -8.21 -2.36 -11.73
C ALA A 28 -8.38 -3.24 -10.50
N VAL A 29 -7.31 -3.91 -10.11
CA VAL A 29 -7.23 -4.56 -8.82
C VAL A 29 -7.36 -3.40 -7.85
N SER A 30 -8.60 -3.12 -7.44
CA SER A 30 -8.87 -2.38 -6.23
C SER A 30 -8.30 -3.24 -5.13
N GLY A 31 -6.99 -3.13 -4.93
CA GLY A 31 -6.35 -3.56 -3.70
C GLY A 31 -7.18 -2.97 -2.57
N PRO A 32 -7.38 -3.71 -1.47
CA PRO A 32 -8.19 -3.22 -0.37
C PRO A 32 -7.68 -1.83 -0.03
N THR A 33 -8.54 -0.81 -0.21
CA THR A 33 -8.31 0.51 0.37
C THR A 33 -8.56 0.35 1.87
N SER A 34 -7.76 -0.50 2.49
CA SER A 34 -7.66 -0.68 3.91
C SER A 34 -6.98 0.57 4.37
N SER A 35 -7.82 1.55 4.67
CA SER A 35 -7.39 2.83 5.18
C SER A 35 -6.60 2.55 6.45
N TYR A 36 -5.28 2.53 6.31
CA TYR A 36 -4.38 2.17 7.39
C TYR A 36 -4.66 3.13 8.55
N LYS A 37 -5.07 2.55 9.68
CA LYS A 37 -5.24 3.29 10.92
C LYS A 37 -3.88 3.41 11.58
N VAL A 38 -3.48 4.64 11.84
CA VAL A 38 -2.23 4.92 12.53
C VAL A 38 -2.31 4.35 13.94
N GLY A 39 -1.26 3.67 14.36
CA GLY A 39 -1.13 3.12 15.71
C GLY A 39 0.02 3.76 16.50
N VAL A 40 0.20 3.28 17.72
CA VAL A 40 1.31 3.69 18.59
C VAL A 40 2.65 3.26 17.98
N GLN A 41 3.67 4.09 18.12
CA GLN A 41 5.03 3.87 17.57
C GLN A 41 5.19 4.10 16.07
N ASP A 42 4.13 4.38 15.31
CA ASP A 42 4.25 4.80 13.90
C ASP A 42 4.94 6.17 13.78
N SER A 43 5.57 6.41 12.64
CA SER A 43 6.07 7.73 12.27
C SER A 43 5.27 8.27 11.09
N VAL A 44 4.69 9.46 11.28
CA VAL A 44 3.97 10.21 10.26
C VAL A 44 4.78 11.44 9.87
N LYS A 45 4.97 11.64 8.57
CA LYS A 45 5.50 12.87 8.02
C LYS A 45 4.34 13.82 7.74
N ILE A 46 4.39 14.98 8.37
CA ILE A 46 3.42 16.04 8.15
C ILE A 46 4.11 17.09 7.31
N ASP A 47 3.48 17.53 6.23
CA ASP A 47 3.93 18.63 5.40
C ASP A 47 2.85 19.71 5.37
N VAL A 48 3.21 20.93 5.76
CA VAL A 48 2.31 22.09 5.70
C VAL A 48 2.78 23.00 4.59
N PHE A 49 1.90 23.24 3.62
CA PHE A 49 2.20 24.11 2.50
C PHE A 49 2.59 25.50 2.98
N LEU A 50 3.69 26.03 2.45
CA LEU A 50 4.32 27.31 2.80
C LEU A 50 4.96 27.39 4.20
N GLU A 51 4.81 26.37 5.06
CA GLU A 51 5.27 26.39 6.45
C GLU A 51 6.23 25.22 6.73
N LYS A 52 7.46 25.33 6.23
CA LYS A 52 8.49 24.28 6.41
C LYS A 52 8.83 23.98 7.87
N GLU A 53 8.64 24.95 8.77
CA GLU A 53 8.88 24.77 10.21
C GLU A 53 7.86 23.81 10.86
N LEU A 54 6.69 23.66 10.22
CA LEU A 54 5.65 22.73 10.62
C LEU A 54 5.73 21.40 9.85
N SER A 55 6.44 21.39 8.72
CA SER A 55 6.71 20.19 7.93
C SER A 55 7.79 19.31 8.58
N SER A 56 7.41 18.43 9.50
CA SER A 56 8.33 17.51 10.16
C SER A 56 7.77 16.09 10.29
N SER A 57 8.66 15.14 10.58
CA SER A 57 8.28 13.78 10.93
C SER A 57 8.04 13.67 12.42
N PHE A 58 6.86 13.15 12.77
CA PHE A 58 6.40 12.98 14.15
C PHE A 58 6.14 11.52 14.42
N ARG A 59 6.66 11.04 15.55
CA ARG A 59 6.38 9.69 16.04
C ARG A 59 5.17 9.71 16.96
N VAL A 60 4.29 8.74 16.79
CA VAL A 60 3.14 8.51 17.66
C VAL A 60 3.63 7.89 18.97
N ASP A 61 3.32 8.56 20.07
CA ASP A 61 3.69 8.12 21.42
C ASP A 61 2.86 6.90 21.86
N ALA A 62 3.20 6.30 23.01
CA ALA A 62 2.47 5.16 23.56
C ALA A 62 1.02 5.50 23.95
N ASP A 63 0.73 6.78 24.20
CA ASP A 63 -0.62 7.31 24.43
C ASP A 63 -1.45 7.46 23.13
N GLY A 64 -0.83 7.22 21.96
CA GLY A 64 -1.50 7.40 20.68
C GLY A 64 -1.57 8.86 20.21
N THR A 65 -0.84 9.75 20.86
CA THR A 65 -0.71 11.16 20.51
C THR A 65 0.59 11.47 19.79
N ILE A 66 0.58 12.47 18.92
CA ILE A 66 1.78 13.15 18.42
C ILE A 66 1.96 14.49 19.14
N ASN A 67 3.20 14.91 19.33
CA ASN A 67 3.50 16.25 19.82
C ASN A 67 3.76 17.17 18.63
N TYR A 68 2.77 17.98 18.26
CA TYR A 68 2.83 18.86 17.11
C TYR A 68 3.11 20.31 17.55
N PRO A 69 4.00 21.06 16.88
CA PRO A 69 4.24 22.46 17.19
C PRO A 69 2.94 23.27 17.15
N LEU A 70 2.78 24.25 18.04
CA LEU A 70 1.57 25.10 18.19
C LEU A 70 0.34 24.41 18.77
N LEU A 71 0.09 23.14 18.41
CA LEU A 71 -1.08 22.38 18.86
C LEU A 71 -0.82 21.52 20.11
N GLY A 72 0.45 21.25 20.42
CA GLY A 72 0.85 20.37 21.51
C GLY A 72 0.47 18.92 21.23
N ARG A 73 -0.13 18.24 22.21
CA ARG A 73 -0.53 16.82 22.08
C ARG A 73 -1.82 16.67 21.27
N VAL A 74 -1.72 15.95 20.15
CA VAL A 74 -2.84 15.65 19.24
C VAL A 74 -3.02 14.14 19.16
N VAL A 75 -4.24 13.65 19.43
CA VAL A 75 -4.57 12.21 19.33
C VAL A 75 -4.66 11.83 17.86
N VAL A 76 -3.88 10.83 17.44
CA VAL A 76 -3.85 10.34 16.06
C VAL A 76 -4.00 8.82 15.96
N ALA A 77 -3.86 8.09 17.06
CA ALA A 77 -4.10 6.65 17.09
C ALA A 77 -5.55 6.33 16.72
N GLY A 78 -5.73 5.33 15.85
CA GLY A 78 -7.03 4.90 15.35
C GLY A 78 -7.60 5.73 14.19
N PHE A 79 -7.00 6.90 13.90
CA PHE A 79 -7.34 7.73 12.75
C PHE A 79 -6.54 7.32 11.52
N THR A 80 -7.11 7.59 10.35
CA THR A 80 -6.41 7.51 9.07
C THR A 80 -5.58 8.75 8.84
N VAL A 81 -4.56 8.67 7.98
CA VAL A 81 -3.75 9.84 7.57
C VAL A 81 -4.60 11.01 7.07
N GLN A 82 -5.72 10.72 6.41
CA GLN A 82 -6.63 11.72 5.87
C GLN A 82 -7.43 12.42 6.98
N GLU A 83 -7.93 11.66 7.96
CA GLU A 83 -8.60 12.22 9.14
C GLU A 83 -7.64 13.07 9.98
N ILE A 84 -6.39 12.61 10.14
CA ILE A 84 -5.34 13.35 10.84
C ILE A 84 -5.07 14.69 10.12
N ALA A 85 -4.93 14.67 8.79
CA ALA A 85 -4.75 15.88 7.99
C ALA A 85 -5.90 16.88 8.17
N GLN A 86 -7.16 16.42 8.12
CA GLN A 86 -8.33 17.28 8.33
C GLN A 86 -8.38 17.86 9.76
N LEU A 87 -8.05 17.05 10.76
CA LEU A 87 -8.01 17.48 12.16
C LEU A 87 -6.94 18.56 12.37
N LEU A 88 -5.73 18.34 11.86
CA LEU A 88 -4.64 19.33 11.88
C LEU A 88 -5.02 20.60 11.14
N GLN A 89 -5.60 20.49 9.94
CA GLN A 89 -6.06 21.64 9.16
C GLN A 89 -7.08 22.47 9.93
N THR A 90 -8.07 21.83 10.55
CA THR A 90 -9.11 22.52 11.33
C THR A 90 -8.52 23.23 12.57
N ARG A 91 -7.60 22.57 13.27
CA ARG A 91 -6.96 23.12 14.48
C ARG A 91 -6.00 24.26 14.16
N LEU A 92 -5.26 24.19 13.04
CA LEU A 92 -4.36 25.25 12.60
C LEU A 92 -5.13 26.46 12.03
N ALA A 93 -6.22 26.21 11.31
CA ALA A 93 -7.09 27.25 10.76
C ALA A 93 -7.83 28.06 11.84
N ALA A 94 -8.02 27.49 13.03
CA ALA A 94 -8.76 28.12 14.12
C ALA A 94 -8.02 29.26 14.83
N GLY A 95 -6.71 29.45 14.60
CA GLY A 95 -5.99 30.50 15.32
C GLY A 95 -4.53 30.75 14.95
N PHE A 96 -3.96 30.02 13.98
CA PHE A 96 -2.53 30.11 13.67
C PHE A 96 -2.24 30.41 12.21
N VAL A 97 -2.97 29.79 11.26
CA VAL A 97 -2.67 29.90 9.82
C VAL A 97 -3.96 30.13 9.02
N ASN A 98 -3.94 31.05 8.05
CA ASN A 98 -5.05 31.22 7.10
C ASN A 98 -4.94 30.18 5.99
N SER A 99 -5.91 29.26 5.89
CA SER A 99 -5.96 28.17 4.89
C SER A 99 -4.72 27.27 4.85
N PRO A 100 -4.35 26.60 5.97
CA PRO A 100 -3.24 25.64 5.96
C PRO A 100 -3.60 24.43 5.08
N GLN A 101 -2.77 24.11 4.08
CA GLN A 101 -2.86 22.86 3.35
C GLN A 101 -1.92 21.87 4.04
N VAL A 102 -2.50 20.87 4.71
CA VAL A 102 -1.75 19.86 5.45
C VAL A 102 -1.79 18.55 4.69
N THR A 103 -0.63 18.02 4.35
CA THR A 103 -0.46 16.69 3.80
C THR A 103 0.15 15.81 4.87
N VAL A 104 -0.42 14.63 5.09
CA VAL A 104 0.10 13.66 6.07
C VAL A 104 0.38 12.36 5.35
N GLU A 105 1.61 11.88 5.49
CA GLU A 105 2.08 10.63 4.90
C GLU A 105 2.70 9.74 5.98
N MET A 106 2.61 8.43 5.82
CA MET A 106 3.26 7.49 6.73
C MET A 106 4.73 7.33 6.33
N GLU A 107 5.64 7.65 7.24
CA GLU A 107 7.08 7.42 7.02
C GLU A 107 7.50 6.02 7.49
N GLN A 108 6.98 5.58 8.65
CA GLN A 108 7.31 4.27 9.20
C GLN A 108 6.08 3.60 9.83
N PHE A 109 5.77 2.41 9.35
CA PHE A 109 4.73 1.52 9.87
C PHE A 109 5.32 0.59 10.93
N ARG A 110 5.37 1.02 12.20
CA ARG A 110 5.92 0.22 13.32
C ARG A 110 4.85 -0.37 14.22
N SER A 111 3.60 0.11 14.12
CA SER A 111 2.48 -0.37 14.94
C SER A 111 2.11 -1.82 14.68
N ARG A 112 2.26 -2.26 13.43
CA ARG A 112 1.94 -3.63 13.00
C ARG A 112 3.25 -4.29 12.59
N SER A 113 3.56 -5.42 13.21
CA SER A 113 4.73 -6.21 12.85
C SER A 113 4.39 -7.68 12.94
N ILE A 114 5.07 -8.46 12.12
CA ILE A 114 5.05 -9.92 12.15
C ILE A 114 6.43 -10.44 12.50
N PHE A 115 6.45 -11.63 13.08
CA PHE A 115 7.65 -12.37 13.37
C PHE A 115 7.71 -13.57 12.45
N ILE A 116 8.83 -13.70 11.74
CA ILE A 116 9.10 -14.83 10.85
C ILE A 116 10.26 -15.58 11.47
N ALA A 117 10.05 -16.85 11.75
CA ALA A 117 11.02 -17.74 12.36
C ALA A 117 10.97 -19.10 11.66
N GLY A 118 12.05 -19.88 11.80
CA GLY A 118 12.23 -21.15 11.12
C GLY A 118 13.11 -21.03 9.88
N GLU A 119 12.90 -21.92 8.92
CA GLU A 119 13.81 -22.13 7.79
C GLU A 119 13.54 -21.18 6.62
N VAL A 120 13.69 -19.88 6.90
CA VAL A 120 13.65 -18.79 5.91
C VAL A 120 15.03 -18.16 5.80
N ARG A 121 15.36 -17.53 4.67
CA ARG A 121 16.70 -16.95 4.48
C ARG A 121 17.03 -15.86 5.49
N THR A 122 16.04 -15.04 5.83
CA THR A 122 16.20 -13.94 6.78
C THR A 122 15.10 -14.04 7.84
N PRO A 123 15.30 -14.79 8.94
CA PRO A 123 14.38 -14.79 10.06
C PRO A 123 14.46 -13.44 10.79
N GLY A 124 13.33 -12.95 11.29
CA GLY A 124 13.31 -11.67 11.97
C GLY A 124 11.93 -11.04 12.12
N LYS A 125 11.94 -9.81 12.65
CA LYS A 125 10.75 -8.97 12.80
C LYS A 125 10.59 -8.09 11.55
N TYR A 126 9.43 -8.19 10.90
CA TYR A 126 9.11 -7.41 9.71
C TYR A 126 7.95 -6.46 9.99
N PRO A 127 8.07 -5.16 9.63
CA PRO A 127 6.95 -4.23 9.71
C PRO A 127 5.88 -4.58 8.67
N LEU A 128 4.61 -4.51 9.06
CA LEU A 128 3.49 -4.72 8.15
C LEU A 128 3.00 -3.38 7.61
N GLN A 129 3.01 -3.25 6.28
CA GLN A 129 2.45 -2.11 5.57
C GLN A 129 1.16 -2.56 4.87
N GLY A 130 0.02 -2.08 5.37
CA GLY A 130 -1.29 -2.44 4.79
C GLY A 130 -1.66 -3.93 4.95
N ASP A 131 -2.37 -4.46 3.97
CA ASP A 131 -2.74 -5.86 3.87
C ASP A 131 -1.70 -6.61 3.03
N VAL A 132 -0.88 -7.42 3.68
CA VAL A 132 0.09 -8.29 3.01
C VAL A 132 -0.42 -9.73 3.00
N THR A 133 -0.09 -10.45 1.94
CA THR A 133 -0.37 -11.90 1.86
C THR A 133 0.76 -12.71 2.49
N LEU A 134 0.48 -13.96 2.88
CA LEU A 134 1.51 -14.87 3.39
C LEU A 134 2.65 -15.06 2.39
N LEU A 135 2.32 -15.14 1.10
CA LEU A 135 3.32 -15.26 0.03
C LEU A 135 4.24 -14.04 -0.01
N GLU A 136 3.67 -12.84 0.06
CA GLU A 136 4.44 -11.59 0.03
C GLU A 136 5.38 -11.47 1.25
N VAL A 137 4.90 -11.88 2.41
CA VAL A 137 5.70 -11.98 3.64
C VAL A 137 6.88 -12.94 3.48
N LEU A 138 6.67 -14.11 2.88
CA LEU A 138 7.76 -15.07 2.62
C LEU A 138 8.78 -14.49 1.63
N LEU A 139 8.34 -13.78 0.60
CA LEU A 139 9.24 -13.11 -0.34
C LEU A 139 10.08 -12.02 0.35
N LEU A 140 9.49 -11.23 1.25
CA LEU A 140 10.20 -10.24 2.07
C LEU A 140 11.23 -10.89 3.01
N ALA A 141 10.97 -12.11 3.48
CA ALA A 141 11.92 -12.91 4.25
C ALA A 141 13.03 -13.56 3.41
N GLY A 142 13.03 -13.36 2.09
CA GLY A 142 13.98 -13.94 1.16
C GLY A 142 13.58 -15.32 0.60
N SER A 143 12.33 -15.75 0.78
CA SER A 143 11.82 -17.10 0.52
C SER A 143 12.29 -18.14 1.55
N VAL A 144 11.65 -19.30 1.51
CA VAL A 144 12.01 -20.50 2.25
C VAL A 144 13.35 -21.06 1.75
N THR A 145 14.14 -21.69 2.61
CA THR A 145 15.38 -22.37 2.19
C THR A 145 15.06 -23.76 1.62
N SER A 146 16.07 -24.45 1.07
CA SER A 146 15.90 -25.83 0.59
C SER A 146 15.66 -26.86 1.70
N GLU A 147 15.91 -26.50 2.96
CA GLU A 147 15.70 -27.38 4.13
C GLU A 147 14.33 -27.15 4.78
N ALA A 148 13.54 -26.20 4.24
CA ALA A 148 12.22 -25.88 4.77
C ALA A 148 11.20 -26.99 4.53
N SER A 149 10.25 -27.11 5.46
CA SER A 149 9.09 -28.00 5.34
C SER A 149 8.00 -27.38 4.44
N ASP A 150 7.07 -28.20 3.95
CA ASP A 150 5.88 -27.78 3.20
C ASP A 150 4.80 -27.15 4.13
N GLU A 151 4.99 -27.23 5.44
CA GLU A 151 4.05 -26.70 6.43
C GLU A 151 4.44 -25.28 6.92
N VAL A 152 3.47 -24.36 6.92
CA VAL A 152 3.62 -23.01 7.48
C VAL A 152 2.58 -22.79 8.57
N VAL A 153 3.05 -22.53 9.80
CA VAL A 153 2.19 -22.25 10.95
C VAL A 153 2.03 -20.74 11.13
N VAL A 154 0.80 -20.25 11.05
CA VAL A 154 0.47 -18.84 11.26
C VAL A 154 -0.22 -18.66 12.61
N ILE A 155 0.50 -18.08 13.58
CA ILE A 155 -0.04 -17.77 14.90
C ILE A 155 -0.54 -16.33 14.89
N ARG A 156 -1.85 -16.14 15.02
CA ARG A 156 -2.47 -14.82 15.19
C ARG A 156 -2.91 -14.67 16.65
N PRO A 157 -2.35 -13.71 17.42
CA PRO A 157 -2.84 -13.46 18.77
C PRO A 157 -4.32 -13.03 18.70
N PRO A 158 -5.13 -13.39 19.72
CA PRO A 158 -6.51 -12.94 19.77
C PRO A 158 -6.54 -11.41 19.77
N ALA A 159 -7.43 -10.83 18.97
CA ALA A 159 -7.64 -9.39 18.97
C ALA A 159 -8.16 -8.97 20.35
N THR A 160 -7.29 -8.43 21.19
CA THR A 160 -7.71 -7.76 22.43
C THR A 160 -8.53 -6.54 22.01
N ARG A 161 -9.84 -6.58 22.31
CA ARG A 161 -10.82 -5.56 21.98
C ARG A 161 -10.74 -4.37 22.94
#